data_AF-A0A1I7IUG3-F1
#
_entry.id   AF-A0A1I7IUG3-F1
#
_cell.length_a   1.000
_cell.length_b   1.000
_cell.length_c   1.000
_cell.angle_alpha   90.00
_cell.angle_beta   90.00
_cell.angle_gamma   90.00
#
_symmetry.space_group_name_H-M   'P 1'
#
loop_
_entity.id
_entity.type
_entity.pdbx_description
1 polymer ?
#
loop_
_entity_poly.entity_id
_entity_poly.type
_entity_poly.pdbx_seq_one_letter_code
_entity_poly.pdbx_strand_id
1 'polypeptide(L)'
;MRALFPLIVFTILAAGSGTARAQSCDTLIDKVTGETAAKTTDRRSDYASFTAGEDMTLTLACGGPDHSSVGAQYRGATPPDRYFDVFGKAGHAVTGIDASVITEAAHRAQATATKLRHSNVDLGGARVTCSAMVSPDKGPLTLCAVIENSDRS
;
A
#
# COMPACT_ATOMS: atom_id res chain seq x y z
N MET A 1 50.35 34.29 -37.56
CA MET A 1 49.92 32.95 -37.14
C MET A 1 48.77 33.12 -36.14
N ARG A 2 47.52 32.90 -36.56
CA ARG A 2 46.62 31.82 -36.07
C ARG A 2 46.51 31.79 -34.53
N ALA A 3 45.56 32.49 -33.91
CA ALA A 3 44.11 32.21 -33.74
C ALA A 3 43.77 31.25 -32.59
N LEU A 4 42.66 31.56 -31.90
CA LEU A 4 41.76 30.69 -31.10
C LEU A 4 41.84 30.78 -29.55
N PHE A 5 41.04 31.71 -29.00
CA PHE A 5 40.14 31.45 -27.86
C PHE A 5 38.81 30.90 -28.44
N PRO A 6 37.83 30.36 -27.69
CA PRO A 6 37.83 29.52 -26.47
C PRO A 6 36.93 28.28 -26.63
N LEU A 7 36.85 27.37 -25.65
CA LEU A 7 35.57 26.67 -25.34
C LEU A 7 35.64 25.96 -23.99
N ILE A 8 35.13 26.63 -22.96
CA ILE A 8 34.74 26.03 -21.70
C ILE A 8 33.43 25.28 -21.98
N VAL A 9 33.48 23.95 -22.01
CA VAL A 9 32.28 23.11 -22.06
C VAL A 9 31.73 23.00 -20.64
N PHE A 10 30.77 23.85 -20.31
CA PHE A 10 29.96 23.74 -19.11
C PHE A 10 28.82 22.75 -19.41
N THR A 11 29.04 21.46 -19.14
CA THR A 11 27.97 20.46 -19.18
C THR A 11 27.01 20.72 -18.03
N ILE A 12 25.90 21.39 -18.34
CA ILE A 12 24.74 21.53 -17.45
C ILE A 12 24.13 20.14 -17.32
N LEU A 13 24.43 19.47 -16.21
CA LEU A 13 23.73 18.28 -15.78
C LEU A 13 22.32 18.73 -15.39
N ALA A 14 21.39 18.67 -16.35
CA ALA A 14 19.97 18.79 -16.07
C ALA A 14 19.55 17.57 -15.24
N ALA A 15 19.80 17.63 -13.93
CA ALA A 15 19.11 16.81 -12.97
C ALA A 15 17.64 17.22 -13.07
N GLY A 16 16.89 16.45 -13.88
CA GLY A 16 15.45 16.50 -13.87
C GLY A 16 15.02 16.14 -12.47
N SER A 17 14.75 17.17 -11.65
CA SER A 17 13.99 17.04 -10.42
C SER A 17 12.59 16.62 -10.82
N GLY A 18 12.42 15.33 -11.10
CA GLY A 18 11.13 14.69 -11.15
C GLY A 18 10.53 14.86 -9.77
N THR A 19 9.76 15.93 -9.59
CA THR A 19 8.86 16.02 -8.47
C THR A 19 7.92 14.83 -8.63
N ALA A 20 8.16 13.78 -7.84
CA ALA A 20 7.19 12.71 -7.66
C ALA A 20 5.94 13.40 -7.13
N ARG A 21 5.04 13.79 -8.03
CA ARG A 21 3.76 14.37 -7.65
C ARG A 21 3.06 13.28 -6.87
N ALA A 22 2.80 13.56 -5.59
CA ALA A 22 1.86 12.79 -4.80
C ALA A 22 0.65 12.50 -5.70
N GLN A 23 0.40 11.22 -5.97
CA GLN A 23 -0.73 10.83 -6.81
C GLN A 23 -2.00 11.36 -6.15
N SER A 24 -2.93 11.88 -6.95
CA SER A 24 -4.22 12.29 -6.40
C SER A 24 -4.91 11.07 -5.79
N CYS A 25 -5.67 11.29 -4.70
CA CYS A 25 -6.39 10.20 -4.06
C CYS A 25 -7.32 9.48 -5.04
N ASP A 26 -7.97 10.21 -5.95
CA ASP A 26 -8.78 9.61 -7.03
C ASP A 26 -7.97 8.63 -7.90
N THR A 27 -6.72 8.95 -8.22
CA THR A 27 -5.86 8.03 -9.00
C THR A 27 -5.58 6.74 -8.24
N LEU A 28 -5.31 6.83 -6.93
CA LEU A 28 -5.08 5.64 -6.09
C LEU A 28 -6.36 4.82 -5.94
N ILE A 29 -7.51 5.47 -5.79
CA ILE A 29 -8.81 4.81 -5.72
C ILE A 29 -9.10 4.03 -7.01
N ASP A 30 -8.84 4.65 -8.16
CA ASP A 30 -9.07 4.01 -9.47
C ASP A 30 -8.13 2.81 -9.68
N LYS A 31 -6.86 2.91 -9.27
CA LYS A 31 -5.93 1.78 -9.28
C LYS A 31 -6.37 0.63 -8.38
N VAL A 32 -6.70 0.92 -7.11
CA VAL A 32 -7.17 -0.11 -6.17
C VAL A 32 -8.42 -0.79 -6.72
N THR A 33 -9.37 -0.03 -7.26
CA THR A 33 -10.58 -0.58 -7.89
C THR A 33 -10.25 -1.46 -9.09
N GLY A 34 -9.36 -1.00 -9.99
CA GLY A 34 -8.97 -1.72 -11.19
C GLY A 34 -8.24 -3.03 -10.92
N GLU A 35 -7.35 -3.05 -9.93
CA GLU A 35 -6.57 -4.25 -9.59
C GLU A 35 -7.36 -5.27 -8.77
N THR A 36 -8.23 -4.81 -7.88
CA THR A 36 -8.92 -5.69 -6.92
C THR A 36 -10.34 -6.07 -7.34
N ALA A 37 -10.94 -5.34 -8.28
CA ALA A 37 -12.38 -5.36 -8.57
C ALA A 37 -13.27 -5.05 -7.33
N ALA A 38 -12.71 -4.45 -6.28
CA ALA A 38 -13.46 -4.01 -5.10
C ALA A 38 -14.37 -2.83 -5.45
N LYS A 39 -15.50 -2.72 -4.75
CA LYS A 39 -16.48 -1.65 -4.98
C LYS A 39 -16.29 -0.55 -3.95
N THR A 40 -16.08 0.69 -4.39
CA THR A 40 -16.03 1.85 -3.49
C THR A 40 -17.36 2.01 -2.75
N THR A 41 -17.30 2.14 -1.44
CA THR A 41 -18.48 2.37 -0.57
C THR A 41 -18.50 3.77 0.04
N ASP A 42 -17.33 4.37 0.25
CA ASP A 42 -17.18 5.76 0.69
C ASP A 42 -15.93 6.37 0.05
N ARG A 43 -15.99 7.68 -0.22
CA ARG A 43 -14.90 8.44 -0.84
C ARG A 43 -14.82 9.83 -0.24
N ARG A 44 -13.63 10.22 0.19
CA ARG A 44 -13.26 11.53 0.71
C ARG A 44 -11.97 12.01 0.02
N SER A 45 -11.56 13.24 0.32
CA SER A 45 -10.37 13.87 -0.31
C SER A 45 -9.06 13.12 -0.08
N ASP A 46 -8.96 12.38 1.02
CA ASP A 46 -7.75 11.74 1.56
C ASP A 46 -7.97 10.26 1.90
N TYR A 47 -9.15 9.71 1.60
CA TYR A 47 -9.58 8.42 2.10
C TYR A 47 -10.63 7.76 1.20
N ALA A 48 -10.61 6.43 1.13
CA ALA A 48 -11.70 5.65 0.56
C ALA A 48 -11.91 4.31 1.29
N SER A 49 -13.16 3.85 1.29
CA SER A 49 -13.52 2.50 1.73
C SER A 49 -14.05 1.69 0.55
N PHE A 50 -13.82 0.38 0.58
CA PHE A 50 -14.28 -0.54 -0.45
C PHE A 50 -14.81 -1.84 0.17
N THR A 51 -15.67 -2.53 -0.57
CA THR A 51 -16.05 -3.92 -0.30
C THR A 51 -15.47 -4.85 -1.35
N ALA A 52 -14.92 -5.98 -0.89
CA ALA A 52 -14.33 -7.03 -1.72
C ALA A 52 -15.02 -8.37 -1.41
N GLY A 53 -16.33 -8.43 -1.65
CA GLY A 53 -17.21 -9.50 -1.19
C GLY A 53 -17.90 -9.18 0.14
N GLU A 54 -18.58 -10.16 0.74
CA GLU A 54 -19.46 -9.95 1.90
C GLU A 54 -18.71 -9.82 3.25
N ASP A 55 -17.52 -10.41 3.33
CA ASP A 55 -16.76 -10.52 4.57
C ASP A 55 -15.47 -9.69 4.58
N MET A 56 -15.20 -8.94 3.50
CA MET A 56 -13.95 -8.21 3.35
C MET A 56 -14.19 -6.75 2.98
N THR A 57 -13.57 -5.87 3.76
CA THR A 57 -13.52 -4.43 3.45
C THR A 57 -12.07 -4.00 3.26
N LEU A 58 -11.84 -3.10 2.31
CA LEU A 58 -10.57 -2.40 2.15
C LEU A 58 -10.72 -0.95 2.61
N THR A 59 -9.64 -0.41 3.12
CA THR A 59 -9.54 0.98 3.56
C THR A 59 -8.27 1.59 3.01
N LEU A 60 -8.39 2.58 2.15
CA LEU A 60 -7.28 3.33 1.56
C LEU A 60 -7.14 4.67 2.29
N ALA A 61 -5.95 4.94 2.82
CA ALA A 61 -5.54 6.29 3.19
C ALA A 61 -4.61 6.81 2.08
N CYS A 62 -5.06 7.85 1.40
CA CYS A 62 -4.30 8.53 0.35
C CYS A 62 -3.42 9.58 1.04
N GLY A 63 -2.18 9.23 1.36
CA GLY A 63 -1.31 10.00 2.24
C GLY A 63 -1.03 11.44 1.82
N GLY A 64 -1.48 11.93 0.67
CA GLY A 64 -1.18 13.29 0.23
C GLY A 64 0.36 13.49 0.18
N PRO A 65 0.94 14.44 0.93
CA PRO A 65 2.39 14.54 1.08
C PRO A 65 3.03 13.46 1.98
N ASP A 66 2.23 12.74 2.77
CA ASP A 66 2.59 11.61 3.63
C ASP A 66 2.46 10.26 2.89
N HIS A 67 2.76 9.18 3.60
CA HIS A 67 2.71 7.81 3.08
C HIS A 67 1.28 7.31 2.84
N SER A 68 1.04 6.73 1.67
CA SER A 68 -0.23 6.06 1.40
C SER A 68 -0.25 4.69 2.04
N SER A 69 -1.43 4.21 2.40
CA SER A 69 -1.60 2.89 2.96
C SER A 69 -2.93 2.27 2.56
N VAL A 70 -2.95 0.94 2.51
CA VAL A 70 -4.20 0.20 2.38
C VAL A 70 -4.29 -0.89 3.44
N GLY A 71 -5.45 -0.92 4.11
CA GLY A 71 -5.85 -1.94 5.05
C GLY A 71 -6.90 -2.87 4.45
N ALA A 72 -6.87 -4.12 4.87
CA ALA A 72 -7.90 -5.12 4.61
C ALA A 72 -8.41 -5.68 5.94
N GLN A 73 -9.72 -5.67 6.14
CA GLN A 73 -10.38 -6.33 7.26
C GLN A 73 -11.19 -7.51 6.74
N TYR A 74 -11.05 -8.66 7.41
CA TYR A 74 -11.86 -9.84 7.18
C TYR A 74 -12.66 -10.21 8.43
N ARG A 75 -13.94 -10.56 8.24
CA ARG A 75 -14.78 -11.13 9.29
C ARG A 75 -14.44 -12.60 9.49
N GLY A 76 -13.51 -12.86 10.41
CA GLY A 76 -13.10 -14.20 10.83
C GLY A 76 -11.65 -14.26 11.31
N ALA A 77 -11.31 -15.31 12.06
CA ALA A 77 -9.94 -15.54 12.56
C ALA A 77 -8.98 -16.11 11.51
N THR A 78 -9.53 -16.76 10.48
CA THR A 78 -8.76 -17.42 9.42
C THR A 78 -9.29 -16.95 8.07
N PRO A 79 -8.72 -15.91 7.47
CA PRO A 79 -9.11 -15.47 6.15
C PRO A 79 -8.72 -16.50 5.07
N PRO A 80 -9.52 -16.65 4.00
CA PRO A 80 -9.18 -17.50 2.85
C PRO A 80 -8.08 -16.87 1.98
N ASP A 81 -7.41 -17.63 1.13
CA ASP A 81 -6.31 -17.14 0.26
C ASP A 81 -6.71 -15.93 -0.59
N ARG A 82 -7.97 -15.88 -1.07
CA ARG A 82 -8.51 -14.72 -1.80
C ARG A 82 -8.37 -13.39 -1.05
N TYR A 83 -8.38 -13.40 0.29
CA TYR A 83 -8.17 -12.20 1.10
C TYR A 83 -6.75 -11.67 0.91
N PHE A 84 -5.76 -12.56 0.96
CA PHE A 84 -4.35 -12.20 0.80
C PHE A 84 -4.02 -11.82 -0.64
N ASP A 85 -4.67 -12.44 -1.63
CA ASP A 85 -4.56 -12.04 -3.04
C ASP A 85 -5.09 -10.62 -3.28
N VAL A 86 -6.30 -10.33 -2.78
CA VAL A 86 -6.91 -8.99 -2.90
C VAL A 86 -6.10 -7.96 -2.14
N PHE A 87 -5.63 -8.29 -0.93
CA PHE A 87 -4.77 -7.41 -0.13
C PHE A 87 -3.43 -7.14 -0.85
N GLY A 88 -2.81 -8.17 -1.43
CA GLY A 88 -1.56 -8.03 -2.18
C GLY A 88 -1.71 -7.10 -3.39
N LYS A 89 -2.79 -7.26 -4.17
CA LYS A 89 -3.14 -6.37 -5.29
C LYS A 89 -3.40 -4.95 -4.82
N ALA A 90 -4.22 -4.76 -3.79
CA ALA A 90 -4.46 -3.43 -3.23
C ALA A 90 -3.15 -2.76 -2.78
N GLY A 91 -2.27 -3.55 -2.15
CA GLY A 91 -0.95 -3.09 -1.72
C GLY A 91 -0.03 -2.73 -2.88
N HIS A 92 -0.06 -3.49 -3.98
CA HIS A 92 0.68 -3.18 -5.19
C HIS A 92 0.22 -1.85 -5.79
N ALA A 93 -1.09 -1.64 -5.92
CA ALA A 93 -1.66 -0.39 -6.40
C ALA A 93 -1.17 0.85 -5.64
N VAL A 94 -0.93 0.71 -4.32
CA VAL A 94 -0.47 1.78 -3.44
C VAL A 94 1.04 1.94 -3.43
N THR A 95 1.79 0.84 -3.27
CA THR A 95 3.24 0.87 -2.98
C THR A 95 4.12 0.60 -4.20
N GLY A 96 3.56 0.04 -5.27
CA GLY A 96 4.30 -0.46 -6.43
C GLY A 96 5.07 -1.77 -6.19
N ILE A 97 5.15 -2.27 -4.96
CA ILE A 97 5.79 -3.57 -4.65
C ILE A 97 4.96 -4.69 -5.27
N ASP A 98 5.62 -5.72 -5.80
CA ASP A 98 4.94 -6.85 -6.42
C ASP A 98 3.88 -7.46 -5.49
N ALA A 99 2.68 -7.70 -6.04
CA ALA A 99 1.53 -8.17 -5.28
C ALA A 99 1.83 -9.49 -4.55
N SER A 100 2.57 -10.42 -5.18
CA SER A 100 2.90 -11.71 -4.58
C SER A 100 3.83 -11.56 -3.37
N VAL A 101 4.75 -10.58 -3.39
CA VAL A 101 5.62 -10.28 -2.25
C VAL A 101 4.81 -9.78 -1.06
N ILE A 102 3.82 -8.92 -1.30
CA ILE A 102 2.90 -8.42 -0.25
C ILE A 102 2.01 -9.55 0.27
N THR A 103 1.45 -10.38 -0.61
CA THR A 103 0.65 -11.56 -0.25
C THR A 103 1.42 -12.50 0.67
N GLU A 104 2.64 -12.88 0.30
CA GLU A 104 3.50 -13.74 1.11
C GLU A 104 3.86 -13.12 2.46
N ALA A 105 4.13 -11.82 2.49
CA ALA A 105 4.38 -11.08 3.73
C ALA A 105 3.14 -11.06 4.65
N ALA A 106 1.96 -10.90 4.08
CA ALA A 106 0.70 -10.93 4.80
C ALA A 106 0.41 -12.31 5.39
N HIS A 107 0.66 -13.40 4.65
CA HIS A 107 0.57 -14.76 5.20
C HIS A 107 1.48 -14.95 6.41
N ARG A 108 2.76 -14.56 6.31
CA ARG A 108 3.71 -14.66 7.44
C ARG A 108 3.29 -13.81 8.64
N ALA A 109 2.88 -12.57 8.39
CA ALA A 109 2.42 -11.66 9.42
C ALA A 109 1.15 -12.19 10.11
N GLN A 110 0.17 -12.68 9.35
CA GLN A 110 -1.07 -13.24 9.90
C GLN A 110 -0.80 -14.51 10.72
N ALA A 111 0.03 -15.43 10.22
CA ALA A 111 0.39 -16.66 10.92
C ALA A 111 1.08 -16.39 12.27
N THR A 112 1.77 -15.26 12.40
CA THR A 112 2.37 -14.80 13.66
C THR A 112 1.37 -14.05 14.52
N ALA A 113 0.55 -13.17 13.92
CA ALA A 113 -0.45 -12.36 14.62
C ALA A 113 -1.53 -13.21 15.29
N THR A 114 -1.90 -14.37 14.75
CA THR A 114 -2.83 -15.31 15.41
C THR A 114 -2.31 -15.84 16.75
N LYS A 115 -1.00 -15.80 16.97
CA LYS A 115 -0.34 -16.23 18.22
C LYS A 115 -0.06 -15.06 19.15
N LEU A 116 0.35 -13.92 18.60
CA LEU A 116 0.85 -12.75 19.34
C LEU A 116 -0.10 -11.54 19.31
N ARG A 117 -1.31 -11.69 18.77
CA ARG A 117 -2.33 -10.65 18.48
C ARG A 117 -1.93 -9.66 17.38
N HIS A 118 -0.66 -9.37 17.20
CA HIS A 118 -0.15 -8.55 16.10
C HIS A 118 1.21 -9.03 15.60
N SER A 119 1.56 -8.70 14.36
CA SER A 119 2.87 -8.95 13.77
C SER A 119 3.13 -8.00 12.61
N ASN A 120 4.39 -7.83 12.23
CA ASN A 120 4.81 -7.05 11.07
C ASN A 120 5.90 -7.75 10.26
N VAL A 121 6.00 -7.39 9.00
CA VAL A 121 7.02 -7.82 8.03
C VAL A 121 7.43 -6.61 7.20
N ASP A 122 8.72 -6.28 7.22
CA ASP A 122 9.30 -5.19 6.44
C ASP A 122 9.66 -5.65 5.02
N LEU A 123 9.40 -4.79 4.03
CA LEU A 123 9.60 -5.08 2.59
C LEU A 123 10.61 -4.15 1.89
N GLY A 124 11.24 -3.22 2.62
CA GLY A 124 12.17 -2.23 2.03
C GLY A 124 11.43 -1.22 1.17
N GLY A 125 10.80 -0.23 1.82
CA GLY A 125 9.91 0.76 1.21
C GLY A 125 8.43 0.63 1.61
N ALA A 126 8.06 -0.46 2.27
CA ALA A 126 6.77 -0.61 2.93
C ALA A 126 6.85 -1.57 4.13
N ARG A 127 5.85 -1.52 5.00
CA ARG A 127 5.64 -2.46 6.10
C ARG A 127 4.25 -3.08 6.01
N VAL A 128 4.20 -4.41 6.03
CA VAL A 128 2.96 -5.16 6.23
C VAL A 128 2.78 -5.40 7.73
N THR A 129 1.63 -5.04 8.27
CA THR A 129 1.25 -5.32 9.67
C THR A 129 -0.06 -6.09 9.67
N CYS A 130 -0.16 -7.15 10.45
CA CYS A 130 -1.42 -7.88 10.65
C CYS A 130 -1.77 -8.00 12.14
N SER A 131 -3.05 -8.03 12.44
CA SER A 131 -3.61 -8.28 13.76
C SER A 131 -4.77 -9.27 13.70
N ALA A 132 -4.89 -10.08 14.75
CA ALA A 132 -6.01 -10.98 14.97
C ALA A 132 -6.67 -10.58 16.28
N MET A 133 -7.95 -10.25 16.23
CA MET A 133 -8.68 -9.74 17.40
C MET A 133 -10.11 -10.28 17.46
N VAL A 134 -10.76 -10.13 18.61
CA VAL A 134 -12.18 -10.42 18.78
C VAL A 134 -12.87 -9.11 19.15
N SER A 135 -13.76 -8.65 18.28
CA SER A 135 -14.64 -7.52 18.54
C SER A 135 -15.87 -7.98 19.32
N PRO A 136 -16.31 -7.24 20.35
CA PRO A 136 -17.52 -7.58 21.11
C PRO A 136 -18.76 -7.74 20.22
N ASP A 137 -18.90 -6.87 19.19
CA ASP A 137 -20.10 -6.82 18.36
C ASP A 137 -19.94 -7.61 17.04
N LYS A 138 -18.72 -7.74 16.54
CA LYS A 138 -18.43 -8.34 15.22
C LYS A 138 -17.81 -9.72 15.27
N GLY A 139 -17.46 -10.21 16.46
CA GLY A 139 -16.77 -11.48 16.63
C GLY A 139 -15.30 -11.42 16.17
N PRO A 140 -14.71 -12.56 15.77
CA PRO A 140 -13.32 -12.61 15.32
C PRO A 140 -13.08 -11.77 14.06
N LEU A 141 -11.99 -11.02 14.05
CA LEU A 141 -11.55 -10.18 12.94
C LEU A 141 -10.07 -10.43 12.66
N THR A 142 -9.73 -10.47 11.38
CA THR A 142 -8.35 -10.39 10.90
C THR A 142 -8.18 -9.08 10.17
N LEU A 143 -7.13 -8.33 10.51
CA LEU A 143 -6.81 -7.06 9.87
C LEU A 143 -5.36 -7.13 9.39
N CYS A 144 -5.11 -6.70 8.16
CA CYS A 144 -3.78 -6.47 7.65
C CYS A 144 -3.72 -5.09 7.02
N ALA A 145 -2.57 -4.42 7.09
CA ALA A 145 -2.32 -3.14 6.46
C ALA A 145 -0.93 -3.14 5.86
N VAL A 146 -0.80 -2.55 4.67
CA VAL A 146 0.49 -2.22 4.08
C VAL A 146 0.60 -0.71 4.01
N ILE A 147 1.67 -0.20 4.59
CA ILE A 147 1.93 1.23 4.73
C ILE A 147 3.25 1.49 4.00
N GLU A 148 3.25 2.44 3.05
CA GLU A 148 4.49 2.92 2.46
C GLU A 148 5.40 3.49 3.56
N ASN A 149 6.69 3.26 3.45
CA ASN A 149 7.69 3.90 4.31
C ASN A 149 8.56 4.79 3.42
N SER A 150 8.93 5.99 3.88
CA SER A 150 10.09 6.68 3.33
C SER A 150 11.30 6.11 4.01
N ASP A 151 12.19 5.50 3.24
CA ASP A 151 13.59 5.36 3.66
C ASP A 151 14.19 6.78 3.70
N ARG A 152 13.89 7.54 4.76
CA ARG A 152 14.67 8.72 5.17
C ARG A 152 15.44 8.32 6.43
N SER A 153 16.55 7.62 6.20
CA SER A 153 17.71 7.67 7.10
C SER A 153 18.59 8.85 6.68
#